data_AF-A0A0A6UQH6-F1
#
_entry.id   AF-A0A0A6UQH6-F1
#
_cell.length_a   1.000
_cell.length_b   1.000
_cell.length_c   1.000
_cell.angle_alpha   90.00
_cell.angle_beta   90.00
_cell.angle_gamma   90.00
#
_symmetry.space_group_name_H-M   'P 1'
#
loop_
_entity.id
_entity.type
_entity.pdbx_description
1 polymer ?
#
loop_
_entity_poly.entity_id
_entity_poly.type
_entity_poly.pdbx_seq_one_letter_code
_entity_poly.pdbx_strand_id
1 'polypeptide(L)'
;MIHTMIGLAAALSLVPGPAVADSSLTLTYQAKAVKLTCDPSGGGHPKADQACATLRGSGGNPARLEAGDSLCMMLYQPVTARVKGTWQGKRVKWERTYGNSCEMTRATGVLFQF
;
A
#
# COMPACT_ATOMS: atom_id res chain seq x y z
N MET A 1 -27.82 -63.40 -10.56
CA MET A 1 -28.11 -62.02 -10.97
C MET A 1 -27.22 -61.09 -10.15
N ILE A 2 -26.02 -60.78 -10.64
CA ILE A 2 -25.06 -59.89 -9.96
C ILE A 2 -25.04 -58.58 -10.73
N HIS A 3 -25.62 -57.53 -10.16
CA HIS A 3 -25.57 -56.16 -10.71
C HIS A 3 -24.36 -55.45 -10.13
N THR A 4 -23.36 -55.16 -10.96
CA THR A 4 -22.20 -54.33 -10.62
C THR A 4 -22.59 -52.85 -10.69
N MET A 5 -22.56 -52.16 -9.55
CA MET A 5 -22.73 -50.72 -9.43
C MET A 5 -21.39 -50.04 -9.73
N ILE A 6 -21.30 -49.33 -10.86
CA ILE A 6 -20.17 -48.47 -11.22
C ILE A 6 -20.40 -47.12 -10.53
N GLY A 7 -19.64 -46.85 -9.46
CA GLY A 7 -19.63 -45.56 -8.78
C GLY A 7 -18.71 -44.57 -9.51
N LEU A 8 -19.28 -43.50 -10.05
CA LEU A 8 -18.52 -42.35 -10.57
C LEU A 8 -17.98 -41.54 -9.39
N ALA A 9 -16.66 -41.57 -9.18
CA ALA A 9 -15.98 -40.64 -8.26
C ALA A 9 -15.74 -39.31 -8.99
N ALA A 10 -16.47 -38.26 -8.60
CA ALA A 10 -16.22 -36.89 -9.06
C ALA A 10 -15.02 -36.31 -8.30
N ALA A 11 -13.90 -36.10 -8.99
CA ALA A 11 -12.73 -35.42 -8.42
C ALA A 11 -12.97 -33.90 -8.39
N LEU A 12 -13.07 -33.31 -7.20
CA LEU A 12 -13.00 -31.85 -7.02
C LEU A 12 -11.55 -31.40 -7.21
N SER A 13 -11.25 -30.75 -8.33
CA SER A 13 -9.96 -30.09 -8.54
C SER A 13 -9.96 -28.75 -7.79
N LEU A 14 -9.11 -28.61 -6.76
CA LEU A 14 -8.77 -27.30 -6.22
C LEU A 14 -7.90 -26.58 -7.25
N VAL A 15 -8.46 -25.58 -7.94
CA VAL A 15 -7.67 -24.63 -8.72
C VAL A 15 -6.98 -23.69 -7.73
N PRO A 16 -5.63 -23.64 -7.68
CA PRO A 16 -4.94 -22.63 -6.91
C PRO A 16 -5.32 -21.27 -7.52
N GLY A 17 -6.06 -20.46 -6.77
CA GLY A 17 -6.31 -19.07 -7.15
C GLY A 17 -4.97 -18.33 -7.32
N PRO A 18 -4.91 -17.30 -8.17
CA PRO A 18 -3.69 -16.50 -8.30
C PRO A 18 -3.29 -16.02 -6.91
N ALA A 19 -2.04 -16.29 -6.51
CA ALA A 19 -1.48 -15.73 -5.30
C ALA A 19 -1.58 -14.20 -5.42
N VAL A 20 -2.52 -13.60 -4.68
CA VAL A 20 -2.63 -12.15 -4.61
C VAL A 20 -1.28 -11.67 -4.08
N ALA A 21 -0.54 -10.93 -4.89
CA ALA A 21 0.77 -10.48 -4.48
C ALA A 21 0.57 -9.46 -3.36
N ASP A 22 0.81 -9.89 -2.12
CA ASP A 22 0.49 -9.08 -0.94
C ASP A 22 1.22 -7.73 -0.98
N SER A 23 0.46 -6.66 -0.75
CA SER A 23 0.97 -5.31 -0.56
C SER A 23 1.01 -4.98 0.94
N SER A 24 2.21 -4.89 1.49
CA SER A 24 2.46 -4.73 2.92
C SER A 24 3.60 -3.74 3.14
N LEU A 25 3.26 -2.53 3.54
CA LEU A 25 4.18 -1.40 3.65
C LEU A 25 4.20 -0.87 5.08
N THR A 26 5.30 -0.25 5.45
CA THR A 26 5.48 0.53 6.66
C THR A 26 5.79 1.95 6.25
N LEU A 27 4.94 2.88 6.69
CA LEU A 27 5.07 4.31 6.44
C LEU A 27 5.61 4.94 7.71
N THR A 28 6.60 5.82 7.59
CA THR A 28 7.25 6.46 8.74
C THR A 28 7.48 7.94 8.46
N TYR A 29 7.12 8.81 9.39
CA TYR A 29 7.49 10.23 9.39
C TYR A 29 7.49 10.77 10.83
N GLN A 30 8.36 11.74 11.15
CA GLN A 30 8.46 12.35 12.50
C GLN A 30 8.45 11.33 13.67
N ALA A 31 9.26 10.26 13.56
CA ALA A 31 9.32 9.15 14.52
C ALA A 31 8.02 8.35 14.74
N LYS A 32 6.94 8.65 14.00
CA LYS A 32 5.74 7.81 13.92
C LYS A 32 5.91 6.76 12.84
N ALA A 33 5.35 5.57 13.06
CA ALA A 33 5.29 4.53 12.04
C ALA A 33 3.93 3.81 12.07
N VAL A 34 3.38 3.53 10.89
CA VAL A 34 2.15 2.72 10.74
C VAL A 34 2.34 1.66 9.67
N LYS A 35 1.68 0.53 9.89
CA LYS A 35 1.56 -0.54 8.89
C LYS A 35 0.39 -0.23 7.96
N LEU A 36 0.57 -0.47 6.66
CA LEU A 36 -0.47 -0.39 5.63
C LEU A 36 -0.48 -1.70 4.85
N THR A 37 -1.64 -2.34 4.80
CA THR A 37 -1.94 -3.43 3.85
C THR A 37 -2.89 -2.92 2.78
N CYS A 38 -2.82 -3.42 1.54
CA CYS A 38 -3.69 -2.97 0.45
C CYS A 38 -4.53 -4.05 -0.24
N ASP A 39 -4.38 -5.30 0.19
CA ASP A 39 -5.04 -6.49 -0.38
C ASP A 39 -5.43 -7.48 0.74
N PRO A 40 -6.39 -7.17 1.64
CA PRO A 40 -7.27 -5.99 1.66
C PRO A 40 -6.63 -4.76 2.33
N SER A 41 -7.25 -3.60 2.08
CA SER A 41 -6.86 -2.32 2.69
C SER A 41 -7.05 -2.33 4.21
N GLY A 42 -6.01 -1.98 4.96
CA GLY A 42 -6.04 -2.01 6.43
C GLY A 42 -4.71 -1.68 7.09
N GLY A 43 -4.58 -2.09 8.36
CA GLY A 43 -3.42 -1.80 9.21
C GLY A 43 -3.66 -0.60 10.13
N GLY A 44 -2.58 0.09 10.50
CA GLY A 44 -2.62 1.21 11.45
C GLY A 44 -2.86 2.58 10.82
N HIS A 45 -3.02 2.66 9.48
CA HIS A 45 -3.26 3.92 8.80
C HIS A 45 -4.76 4.31 8.90
N PRO A 46 -5.12 5.49 9.45
CA PRO A 46 -6.52 5.86 9.69
C PRO A 46 -7.33 6.05 8.41
N LYS A 47 -6.66 6.25 7.27
CA LYS A 47 -7.25 6.37 5.92
C LYS A 47 -6.73 5.30 4.95
N ALA A 48 -6.71 4.03 5.39
CA ALA A 48 -6.04 2.94 4.66
C ALA A 48 -6.51 2.81 3.20
N ASP A 49 -7.82 2.88 2.93
CA ASP A 49 -8.37 2.76 1.57
C ASP A 49 -7.84 3.85 0.64
N GLN A 50 -7.83 5.10 1.11
CA GLN A 50 -7.34 6.25 0.36
C GLN A 50 -5.84 6.17 0.14
N ALA A 51 -5.07 5.78 1.16
CA ALA A 51 -3.63 5.59 1.06
C ALA A 51 -3.27 4.50 0.03
N CYS A 52 -4.00 3.39 0.03
CA CYS A 52 -3.84 2.35 -0.97
C CYS A 52 -4.23 2.82 -2.37
N ALA A 53 -5.28 3.64 -2.52
CA ALA A 53 -5.64 4.23 -3.82
C ALA A 53 -4.53 5.15 -4.36
N THR A 54 -3.93 5.99 -3.50
CA THR A 54 -2.77 6.83 -3.86
C THR A 54 -1.58 5.97 -4.34
N LEU A 55 -1.27 4.87 -3.65
CA LEU A 55 -0.19 3.97 -4.06
C LEU A 55 -0.52 3.20 -5.35
N ARG A 56 -1.78 2.81 -5.59
CA ARG A 56 -2.20 2.20 -6.87
C ARG A 56 -1.93 3.13 -8.04
N GLY A 57 -2.27 4.43 -7.91
CA GLY A 57 -1.99 5.43 -8.95
C GLY A 57 -0.51 5.61 -9.30
N SER A 58 0.40 5.24 -8.39
CA SER A 58 1.85 5.34 -8.56
C SER A 58 2.57 3.99 -8.71
N GLY A 59 1.83 2.87 -8.73
CA GLY A 59 2.40 1.52 -8.72
C GLY A 59 3.27 1.23 -7.49
N GLY A 60 2.92 1.79 -6.33
CA GLY A 60 3.63 1.61 -5.06
C GLY A 60 4.88 2.50 -4.88
N ASN A 61 5.13 3.44 -5.80
CA ASN A 61 6.30 4.32 -5.74
C ASN A 61 5.90 5.79 -5.53
N PRO A 62 6.01 6.33 -4.31
CA PRO A 62 5.64 7.72 -4.03
C PRO A 62 6.40 8.78 -4.85
N ALA A 63 7.55 8.45 -5.45
CA ALA A 63 8.27 9.38 -6.34
C ALA A 63 7.54 9.66 -7.66
N ARG A 64 6.52 8.85 -8.00
CA ARG A 64 5.71 9.00 -9.23
C ARG A 64 4.41 9.76 -8.98
N LEU A 65 4.16 10.21 -7.76
CA LEU A 65 2.98 11.01 -7.45
C LEU A 65 3.14 12.41 -8.00
N GLU A 66 2.09 12.89 -8.65
CA GLU A 66 1.95 14.31 -8.94
C GLU A 66 1.61 15.05 -7.65
N ALA A 67 2.28 16.17 -7.42
CA ALA A 67 1.98 17.01 -6.27
C ALA A 67 0.64 17.72 -6.49
N GLY A 68 -0.15 17.86 -5.43
CA GLY A 68 -1.34 18.73 -5.47
C GLY A 68 -0.98 20.21 -5.47
N ASP A 69 -2.01 21.05 -5.55
CA ASP A 69 -1.86 22.50 -5.76
C ASP A 69 -1.93 23.34 -4.47
N SER A 70 -1.79 22.70 -3.30
CA SER A 70 -1.89 23.41 -2.02
C SER A 70 -0.76 24.45 -1.83
N LEU A 71 -1.12 25.63 -1.34
CA LEU A 71 -0.14 26.61 -0.89
C LEU A 71 0.42 26.20 0.47
N CYS A 72 1.73 26.25 0.61
CA CYS A 72 2.42 25.98 1.87
C CYS A 72 3.17 27.22 2.33
N MET A 73 3.14 27.49 3.63
CA MET A 73 3.98 28.53 4.23
C MET A 73 5.46 28.20 4.00
N MET A 74 6.27 29.23 3.76
CA MET A 74 7.73 29.12 3.57
C MET A 74 8.48 28.94 4.90
N LEU A 75 7.92 28.14 5.81
CA LEU A 75 8.55 27.80 7.08
C LEU A 75 9.39 26.53 6.91
N TYR A 76 10.67 26.59 7.28
CA TYR A 76 11.55 25.42 7.24
C TYR A 76 11.51 24.66 8.57
N GLN A 77 10.86 23.50 8.54
CA GLN A 77 10.75 22.54 9.63
C GLN A 77 10.80 21.12 9.03
N PRO A 78 12.00 20.65 8.66
CA PRO A 78 12.13 19.54 7.73
C PRO A 78 11.56 18.25 8.30
N VAL A 79 10.89 17.48 7.43
CA VAL A 79 10.35 16.16 7.76
C VAL A 79 10.82 15.14 6.74
N THR A 80 11.25 13.96 7.22
CA THR A 80 11.64 12.85 6.36
C THR A 80 10.53 11.80 6.34
N ALA A 81 10.00 11.56 5.15
CA ALA A 81 8.97 10.59 4.87
C ALA A 81 9.61 9.31 4.30
N ARG A 82 9.25 8.14 4.84
CA ARG A 82 9.76 6.82 4.42
C ARG A 82 8.61 5.88 4.09
N VAL A 83 8.77 5.11 3.02
CA VAL A 83 7.92 3.95 2.69
C VAL A 83 8.82 2.75 2.46
N LYS A 84 8.59 1.67 3.21
CA LYS A 84 9.36 0.41 3.10
C LYS A 84 8.42 -0.79 3.08
N GLY A 85 8.77 -1.82 2.31
CA GLY A 85 8.06 -3.10 2.34
C GLY A 85 7.90 -3.69 0.95
N THR A 86 6.74 -4.27 0.68
CA THR A 86 6.41 -4.91 -0.59
C THR A 86 5.12 -4.32 -1.16
N TRP A 87 5.11 -4.05 -2.46
CA TRP A 87 3.93 -3.67 -3.23
C TRP A 87 3.77 -4.67 -4.38
N GLN A 88 2.69 -5.45 -4.39
CA GLN A 88 2.43 -6.44 -5.44
C GLN A 88 3.65 -7.30 -5.79
N GLY A 89 4.30 -7.84 -4.74
CA GLY A 89 5.50 -8.69 -4.88
C GLY A 89 6.82 -7.94 -5.16
N LYS A 90 6.79 -6.62 -5.40
CA LYS A 90 7.99 -5.80 -5.64
C LYS A 90 8.44 -5.09 -4.37
N ARG A 91 9.74 -5.12 -4.09
CA ARG A 91 10.31 -4.37 -2.95
C ARG A 91 10.18 -2.87 -3.17
N VAL A 92 9.67 -2.18 -2.14
CA VAL A 92 9.62 -0.71 -2.06
C VAL A 92 10.58 -0.26 -0.96
N LYS A 93 11.48 0.66 -1.32
CA LYS A 93 12.31 1.42 -0.38
C LYS A 93 12.40 2.84 -0.91
N TRP A 94 11.62 3.72 -0.31
CA TRP A 94 11.52 5.13 -0.71
C TRP A 94 11.72 6.03 0.51
N GLU A 95 12.38 7.15 0.28
CA GLU A 95 12.67 8.19 1.27
C GLU A 95 12.68 9.54 0.56
N ARG A 96 12.09 10.56 1.20
CA ARG A 96 12.27 11.95 0.81
C ARG A 96 12.17 12.88 2.02
N THR A 97 13.01 13.91 2.05
CA THR A 97 12.91 15.02 3.01
C THR A 97 12.21 16.20 2.34
N TYR A 98 11.25 16.79 3.05
CA TYR A 98 10.50 17.98 2.63
C TYR A 98 10.82 19.16 3.54
N GLY A 99 10.62 20.40 3.05
CA GLY A 99 10.89 21.60 3.84
C GLY A 99 10.00 21.70 5.08
N ASN A 100 8.77 21.19 5.01
CA ASN A 100 7.84 21.05 6.11
C ASN A 100 6.77 19.97 5.84
N SER A 101 5.89 19.73 6.82
CA SER A 101 4.80 18.76 6.71
C SER A 101 3.72 19.13 5.68
N CYS A 102 3.51 20.43 5.41
CA CYS A 102 2.60 20.87 4.35
C CYS A 102 3.13 20.44 2.98
N GLU A 103 4.41 20.69 2.69
CA GLU A 103 5.04 20.28 1.43
C GLU A 103 5.02 18.76 1.24
N MET A 104 5.27 18.00 2.32
CA MET A 104 5.13 16.54 2.32
C MET A 104 3.71 16.13 1.95
N THR A 105 2.70 16.70 2.60
CA THR A 105 1.28 16.38 2.37
C THR A 105 0.86 16.75 0.96
N ARG A 106 1.31 17.90 0.45
CA ARG A 106 1.05 18.31 -0.94
C ARG A 106 1.62 17.32 -1.95
N ALA A 107 2.83 16.83 -1.71
CA ALA A 107 3.51 15.91 -2.62
C ALA A 107 3.02 14.45 -2.52
N THR A 108 2.46 14.04 -1.38
CA THR A 108 2.15 12.63 -1.08
C THR A 108 0.69 12.36 -0.78
N GLY A 109 -0.15 13.39 -0.76
CA GLY A 109 -1.56 13.30 -0.43
C GLY A 109 -1.79 12.76 0.99
N VAL A 110 -2.51 11.65 1.09
CA VAL A 110 -2.95 11.09 2.38
C VAL A 110 -1.94 10.14 3.03
N LEU A 111 -0.84 9.80 2.36
CA LEU A 111 0.07 8.73 2.80
C LEU A 111 0.67 8.93 4.20
N PHE A 112 0.87 10.17 4.62
CA PHE A 112 1.50 10.49 5.92
C PHE A 112 0.54 11.24 6.86
N GLN A 113 -0.78 11.05 6.70
CA GLN A 113 -1.80 11.65 7.55
C GLN A 113 -2.21 10.70 8.70
N PHE A 114 -1.29 10.44 9.64
CA PHE A 114 -1.48 9.57 10.82
C PHE A 114 -0.73 10.06 12.06
#